data_AF-A0A5P1F310-F1
#
_entry.id   AF-A0A5P1F310-F1
#
_cell.length_a   1.000
_cell.length_b   1.000
_cell.length_c   1.000
_cell.angle_alpha   90.00
_cell.angle_beta   90.00
_cell.angle_gamma   90.00
#
_symmetry.space_group_name_H-M   'P 1'
#
loop_
_entity.id
_entity.type
_entity.pdbx_description
1 polymer ?
#
loop_
_entity_poly.entity_id
_entity_poly.type
_entity_poly.pdbx_seq_one_letter_code
_entity_poly.pdbx_strand_id
1 'polypeptide(L)'
;MPLVFIVSSYFTQQARWGRGVSPTPLFAEVQWLEDRPSANGQDQDLESLALEVETCMKDVIRISNKLNGEPEKEAKDLRRNLFPTPFSFFVGSTFEGAPKEQQALLELEDTALRLRREKETLKNTLNYVAAASAVKDALQYSSSSEN
;
A
#
# COMPACT_ATOMS: atom_id res chain seq x y z
N MET A 1 20.57 -9.73 -1.51
CA MET A 1 19.91 -8.63 -0.79
C MET A 1 19.30 -9.22 0.47
N PRO A 2 19.60 -8.70 1.67
CA PRO A 2 18.98 -9.17 2.91
C PRO A 2 17.49 -8.77 2.94
N LEU A 3 16.61 -9.71 3.28
CA LEU A 3 15.16 -9.48 3.32
C LEU A 3 14.79 -8.66 4.56
N VAL A 4 13.83 -7.73 4.42
CA VAL A 4 13.31 -6.88 5.50
C VAL A 4 11.89 -7.33 5.79
N PHE A 5 11.53 -7.42 7.06
CA PHE A 5 10.23 -7.92 7.50
C PHE A 5 9.73 -7.10 8.69
N ILE A 6 8.42 -7.20 8.97
CA ILE A 6 7.78 -6.55 10.10
C ILE A 6 7.72 -7.53 11.26
N VAL A 7 8.21 -7.14 12.43
CA VAL A 7 8.36 -8.06 13.59
C VAL A 7 7.22 -7.94 14.61
N SER A 8 6.24 -7.07 14.37
CA SER A 8 5.15 -6.79 15.31
C SER A 8 3.78 -7.08 14.71
N SER A 9 2.89 -7.69 15.49
CA SER A 9 1.46 -7.87 15.16
C SER A 9 0.72 -6.55 14.93
N TYR A 10 1.33 -5.41 15.28
CA TYR A 10 0.78 -4.07 15.11
C TYR A 10 1.48 -3.23 14.03
N PHE A 11 2.34 -3.84 13.20
CA PHE A 11 2.97 -3.15 12.06
C PHE A 11 3.75 -1.89 12.44
N THR A 12 4.55 -1.94 13.51
CA THR A 12 5.28 -0.76 14.03
C THR A 12 6.79 -0.88 13.99
N GLN A 13 7.34 -2.03 13.57
CA GLN A 13 8.78 -2.26 13.62
C GLN A 13 9.25 -3.10 12.44
N GLN A 14 10.20 -2.57 11.70
CA GLN A 14 10.93 -3.25 10.62
C GLN A 14 12.20 -3.87 11.18
N ALA A 15 12.58 -5.02 10.63
CA ALA A 15 13.88 -5.58 10.88
C ALA A 15 14.43 -6.30 9.66
N ARG A 16 15.75 -6.31 9.58
CA ARG A 16 16.52 -6.93 8.50
C ARG A 16 17.20 -8.18 9.02
N TRP A 17 17.20 -9.25 8.22
CA TRP A 17 17.98 -10.43 8.56
C TRP A 17 19.48 -10.13 8.57
N GLY A 18 20.15 -10.52 9.65
CA GLY A 18 21.59 -10.54 9.84
C GLY A 18 22.24 -11.79 9.23
N ARG A 19 23.54 -11.99 9.46
CA ARG A 19 24.27 -13.14 8.90
C ARG A 19 24.05 -14.39 9.76
N GLY A 20 23.87 -15.54 9.10
CA GLY A 20 23.80 -16.86 9.74
C GLY A 20 22.36 -17.32 9.94
N VAL A 21 21.88 -18.15 9.01
CA VAL A 21 20.61 -18.89 9.15
C VAL A 21 20.98 -20.33 9.55
N SER A 22 20.59 -20.77 10.74
CA SER A 22 20.76 -22.17 11.16
C SER A 22 19.65 -23.04 10.53
N PRO A 23 19.96 -24.21 9.94
CA PRO A 23 18.96 -25.01 9.24
C PRO A 23 17.90 -25.64 10.15
N THR A 24 18.11 -25.72 11.47
CA THR A 24 17.10 -26.22 12.42
C THR A 24 17.45 -25.90 13.89
N PRO A 25 16.57 -25.23 14.67
CA PRO A 25 15.48 -24.37 14.23
C PRO A 25 16.00 -23.10 13.52
N LEU A 26 15.15 -22.49 12.68
CA LEU A 26 15.46 -21.24 11.97
C LEU A 26 15.54 -20.08 12.97
N PHE A 27 16.75 -19.82 13.46
CA PHE A 27 17.09 -18.57 14.12
C PHE A 27 18.13 -17.86 13.26
N ALA A 28 18.02 -16.54 13.19
CA ALA A 28 19.08 -15.73 12.64
C ALA A 28 19.18 -14.42 13.43
N GLU A 29 20.34 -13.79 13.30
CA GLU A 29 20.55 -12.45 13.84
C GLU A 29 19.59 -11.46 13.16
N VAL A 30 19.12 -10.46 13.89
CA VAL A 30 18.18 -9.47 13.39
C VAL A 30 18.74 -8.09 13.67
N GLN A 31 18.80 -7.26 12.62
CA GLN A 31 19.08 -5.84 12.75
C GLN A 31 17.75 -5.08 12.80
N TRP A 32 17.47 -4.45 13.92
CA TRP A 32 16.31 -3.58 14.10
C TRP A 32 16.49 -2.30 13.28
N LEU A 33 15.46 -1.92 12.53
CA LEU A 33 15.40 -0.67 11.79
C LEU A 33 14.42 0.27 12.52
N GLU A 34 14.90 1.44 12.91
CA GLU A 34 14.06 2.48 13.49
C GLU A 34 13.42 3.29 12.36
N ASP A 35 12.08 3.27 12.28
CA ASP A 35 11.37 4.13 11.33
C ASP A 35 11.55 5.59 11.76
N ARG A 36 11.89 6.44 10.79
CA ARG A 36 12.11 7.87 10.99
C ARG A 36 10.93 8.62 10.38
N PRO A 37 9.87 8.91 11.14
CA PRO A 37 8.91 9.93 10.72
C PRO A 37 9.71 11.24 10.66
N SER A 38 9.90 11.77 9.45
CA SER A 38 10.86 12.84 9.12
C SER A 38 11.11 13.81 10.28
N ALA A 39 12.30 13.73 10.87
CA ALA A 39 12.68 14.26 12.19
C ALA A 39 12.69 15.81 12.32
N ASN A 40 12.07 16.53 11.39
CA ASN A 40 12.24 17.97 11.20
C ASN A 40 10.94 18.79 11.41
N GLY A 41 9.94 18.24 12.11
CA GLY A 41 8.72 19.00 12.47
C GLY A 41 7.65 19.11 11.36
N GLN A 42 7.64 18.17 10.42
CA GLN A 42 6.70 18.11 9.29
C GLN A 42 5.55 17.11 9.50
N ASP A 43 5.09 16.92 10.74
CA ASP A 43 3.99 15.99 11.05
C ASP A 43 2.69 16.33 10.29
N GLN A 44 2.45 17.62 10.01
CA GLN A 44 1.33 18.06 9.18
C GLN A 44 1.45 17.60 7.71
N ASP A 45 2.67 17.50 7.18
CA ASP A 45 2.91 16.99 5.83
C ASP A 45 2.71 15.47 5.78
N LEU A 46 3.05 14.75 6.84
CA LEU A 46 2.81 13.30 6.92
C LEU A 46 1.33 12.96 6.96
N GLU A 47 0.56 13.75 7.73
CA GLU A 47 -0.86 13.48 7.88
C GLU A 47 -1.66 13.82 6.63
N SER A 48 -1.29 14.91 5.93
CA SER A 48 -1.85 15.20 4.61
C SER A 48 -1.47 14.12 3.58
N LEU A 49 -0.22 13.65 3.56
CA LEU A 49 0.19 12.53 2.69
C LEU A 49 -0.62 11.25 2.97
N ALA A 50 -0.86 10.92 4.24
CA ALA A 50 -1.66 9.76 4.61
C ALA A 50 -3.12 9.88 4.14
N LEU A 51 -3.72 11.07 4.25
CA LEU A 51 -5.07 11.33 3.72
C LEU A 51 -5.14 11.20 2.19
N GLU A 52 -4.11 11.68 1.48
CA GLU A 52 -4.03 11.54 0.02
C GLU A 52 -3.90 10.08 -0.40
N VAL A 53 -3.10 9.29 0.31
CA VAL A 53 -2.97 7.83 0.09
C VAL A 53 -4.30 7.13 0.35
N GLU A 54 -4.98 7.45 1.46
CA GLU A 54 -6.30 6.91 1.78
C GLU A 54 -7.31 7.21 0.65
N THR A 55 -7.33 8.45 0.16
CA THR A 55 -8.20 8.85 -0.95
C THR A 55 -7.92 8.03 -2.20
N CYS A 56 -6.63 7.84 -2.56
CA CYS A 56 -6.26 7.00 -3.69
C CYS A 56 -6.74 5.54 -3.52
N MET A 57 -6.62 4.96 -2.32
CA MET A 57 -7.12 3.61 -2.06
C MET A 57 -8.63 3.52 -2.23
N LYS A 58 -9.38 4.49 -1.71
CA LYS A 58 -10.85 4.54 -1.86
C LYS A 58 -11.26 4.61 -3.33
N ASP A 59 -10.55 5.40 -4.13
CA ASP A 59 -10.80 5.48 -5.57
C ASP A 59 -10.50 4.16 -6.29
N VAL A 60 -9.39 3.48 -5.98
CA VAL A 60 -9.08 2.16 -6.56
C VAL A 60 -10.19 1.16 -6.22
N ILE A 61 -10.63 1.10 -4.96
CA ILE A 61 -11.73 0.21 -4.53
C ILE A 61 -13.03 0.55 -5.25
N ARG A 62 -13.38 1.84 -5.33
CA ARG A 62 -14.61 2.30 -5.98
C ARG A 62 -14.65 1.93 -7.47
N ILE A 63 -13.59 2.22 -8.22
CA ILE A 63 -13.54 1.91 -9.65
C ILE A 63 -13.43 0.38 -9.86
N SER A 64 -12.70 -0.34 -9.02
CA SER A 64 -12.63 -1.81 -9.09
C SER A 64 -13.99 -2.47 -8.86
N ASN A 65 -14.75 -2.01 -7.86
CA ASN A 65 -16.10 -2.51 -7.61
C ASN A 65 -17.03 -2.22 -8.81
N LYS A 66 -16.98 -0.99 -9.34
CA LYS A 66 -17.72 -0.63 -10.57
C LYS A 66 -17.35 -1.54 -11.74
N LEU A 67 -16.06 -1.78 -11.96
CA LEU A 67 -15.55 -2.66 -13.03
C LEU A 67 -16.08 -4.09 -12.85
N ASN A 68 -16.18 -4.59 -11.62
CA ASN A 68 -16.67 -5.94 -11.34
C ASN A 68 -18.20 -6.04 -11.27
N GLY A 69 -18.93 -4.91 -11.32
CA GLY A 69 -20.38 -4.88 -11.18
C GLY A 69 -20.87 -5.08 -9.74
N GLU A 70 -19.98 -4.93 -8.77
CA GLU A 70 -20.32 -4.97 -7.35
C GLU A 70 -20.99 -3.65 -6.93
N PRO A 71 -22.01 -3.69 -6.04
CA PRO A 71 -22.64 -2.47 -5.56
C PRO A 71 -21.62 -1.57 -4.87
N GLU A 72 -21.74 -0.27 -5.09
CA GLU A 72 -20.89 0.73 -4.45
C GLU A 72 -21.11 0.69 -2.93
N LYS A 73 -20.20 0.03 -2.23
CA LYS A 73 -20.14 0.10 -0.77
C LYS A 73 -19.35 1.35 -0.41
N GLU A 74 -19.86 2.16 0.50
CA GLU A 74 -19.06 3.22 1.11
C GLU A 74 -17.76 2.61 1.62
N ALA A 75 -16.64 3.11 1.11
CA ALA A 75 -15.33 2.71 1.58
C ALA A 75 -15.19 3.20 3.02
N LYS A 76 -15.50 2.30 3.96
CA LYS A 76 -15.32 2.47 5.41
C LYS A 76 -13.99 3.16 5.66
N ASP A 77 -13.93 4.03 6.67
CA ASP A 77 -12.68 4.67 7.11
C ASP A 77 -11.56 3.62 7.18
N LEU A 78 -10.64 3.70 6.20
CA LEU A 78 -9.59 2.72 5.98
C LEU A 78 -8.46 2.94 6.98
N ARG A 79 -8.28 4.19 7.42
CA ARG A 79 -7.24 4.55 8.37
C ARG A 79 -7.58 4.05 9.77
N ARG A 80 -8.86 3.93 10.15
CA ARG A 80 -9.28 3.43 11.47
C ARG A 80 -8.53 4.12 12.62
N ASN A 81 -8.27 5.42 12.50
CA ASN A 81 -7.45 6.23 13.41
C ASN A 81 -5.96 5.81 13.53
N LEU A 82 -5.39 5.15 12.51
CA LEU A 82 -3.96 4.86 12.44
C LEU A 82 -3.15 6.12 12.11
N PHE A 83 -2.09 6.33 12.89
CA PHE A 83 -1.04 7.30 12.59
C PHE A 83 -0.34 6.98 11.26
N PRO A 84 0.31 7.97 10.60
CA PRO A 84 0.95 7.81 9.29
C PRO A 84 1.86 6.59 9.15
N THR A 85 2.69 6.31 10.15
CA THR A 85 3.64 5.19 10.13
C THR A 85 2.93 3.83 10.10
N PRO A 86 2.12 3.43 11.09
CA PRO A 86 1.34 2.21 11.01
C PRO A 86 0.45 2.12 9.76
N PHE A 87 -0.11 3.26 9.33
CA PHE A 87 -0.94 3.32 8.14
C PHE A 87 -0.14 2.95 6.88
N SER A 88 1.07 3.46 6.70
CA SER A 88 1.92 3.10 5.55
C SER A 88 2.19 1.59 5.47
N PHE A 89 2.53 0.96 6.59
CA PHE A 89 2.73 -0.50 6.61
C PHE A 89 1.46 -1.28 6.28
N PHE A 90 0.31 -0.83 6.75
CA PHE A 90 -0.97 -1.39 6.34
C PHE A 90 -1.17 -1.27 4.83
N VAL A 91 -0.97 -0.07 4.25
CA VAL A 91 -1.10 0.17 2.80
C VAL A 91 -0.18 -0.77 2.02
N GLY A 92 1.11 -0.83 2.35
CA GLY A 92 2.07 -1.72 1.70
C GLY A 92 1.67 -3.20 1.77
N SER A 93 1.04 -3.64 2.87
CA SER A 93 0.53 -5.01 2.98
C SER A 93 -0.60 -5.34 2.00
N THR A 94 -1.34 -4.34 1.53
CA THR A 94 -2.43 -4.52 0.56
C THR A 94 -1.96 -4.72 -0.88
N PHE A 95 -0.67 -4.55 -1.18
CA PHE A 95 -0.10 -4.75 -2.51
C PHE A 95 0.11 -6.24 -2.82
N GLU A 96 -1.00 -6.99 -2.79
CA GLU A 96 -1.04 -8.42 -3.08
C GLU A 96 -0.48 -8.74 -4.47
N GLY A 97 0.28 -9.82 -4.57
CA GLY A 97 0.91 -10.23 -5.83
C GLY A 97 2.12 -9.39 -6.27
N ALA A 98 2.53 -8.38 -5.50
CA ALA A 98 3.70 -7.54 -5.78
C ALA A 98 4.81 -7.68 -4.72
N PRO A 99 5.38 -8.88 -4.49
CA PRO A 99 6.34 -9.12 -3.41
C PRO A 99 7.61 -8.25 -3.51
N LYS A 100 8.01 -7.88 -4.73
CA LYS A 100 9.15 -6.97 -4.94
C LYS A 100 8.85 -5.55 -4.47
N GLU A 101 7.62 -5.07 -4.69
CA GLU A 101 7.22 -3.73 -4.27
C GLU A 101 7.01 -3.69 -2.76
N GLN A 102 6.40 -4.74 -2.18
CA GLN A 102 6.30 -4.89 -0.73
C GLN A 102 7.68 -4.87 -0.06
N GLN A 103 8.64 -5.61 -0.61
CA GLN A 103 10.02 -5.61 -0.12
C GLN A 103 10.69 -4.23 -0.26
N ALA A 104 10.50 -3.55 -1.39
CA ALA A 104 11.04 -2.21 -1.59
C ALA A 104 10.47 -1.19 -0.58
N LEU A 105 9.17 -1.27 -0.27
CA LEU A 105 8.53 -0.42 0.74
C LEU A 105 9.06 -0.70 2.15
N LEU A 106 9.33 -1.97 2.46
CA LEU A 106 9.92 -2.38 3.73
C LEU A 106 11.38 -1.94 3.87
N GLU A 107 12.09 -1.66 2.79
CA GLU A 107 13.46 -1.15 2.83
C GLU A 107 13.53 0.36 3.07
N LEU A 108 12.41 1.07 2.92
CA LEU A 108 12.32 2.50 3.23
C LEU A 108 12.18 2.68 4.74
N GLU A 109 13.07 3.49 5.33
CA GLU A 109 13.07 3.87 6.76
C GLU A 109 12.41 5.25 6.99
N ASP A 110 12.07 5.98 5.92
CA ASP A 110 11.36 7.25 6.02
C ASP A 110 9.88 7.06 5.66
N THR A 111 9.00 7.36 6.62
CA THR A 111 7.54 7.20 6.46
C THR A 111 6.97 8.06 5.33
N ALA A 112 7.46 9.29 5.15
CA ALA A 112 7.00 10.18 4.09
C ALA A 112 7.38 9.61 2.72
N LEU A 113 8.61 9.11 2.60
CA LEU A 113 9.08 8.47 1.37
C LEU A 113 8.27 7.20 1.06
N ARG A 114 7.96 6.41 2.09
CA ARG A 114 7.10 5.22 1.97
C ARG A 114 5.70 5.57 1.46
N LEU A 115 5.01 6.52 2.11
CA LEU A 115 3.67 6.98 1.71
C LEU A 115 3.66 7.59 0.29
N ARG A 116 4.68 8.35 -0.10
CA ARG A 116 4.78 8.90 -1.46
C ARG A 116 4.88 7.81 -2.51
N ARG A 117 5.69 6.77 -2.24
CA ARG A 117 5.84 5.62 -3.12
C ARG A 117 4.55 4.81 -3.21
N GLU A 118 3.89 4.57 -2.09
CA GLU A 118 2.58 3.90 -2.05
C GLU A 118 1.53 4.68 -2.87
N LYS A 119 1.49 6.01 -2.72
CA LYS A 119 0.60 6.89 -3.50
C LYS A 119 0.85 6.75 -5.01
N GLU A 120 2.10 6.73 -5.44
CA GLU A 120 2.46 6.57 -6.85
C GLU A 120 2.01 5.21 -7.39
N THR A 121 2.29 4.14 -6.65
CA THR A 121 1.86 2.79 -7.00
C THR A 121 0.34 2.69 -7.10
N LEU A 122 -0.40 3.25 -6.14
CA LEU A 122 -1.87 3.31 -6.18
C LEU A 122 -2.40 4.10 -7.37
N LYS A 123 -1.78 5.23 -7.72
CA LYS A 123 -2.16 6.02 -8.90
C LYS A 123 -1.95 5.25 -10.20
N ASN A 124 -0.86 4.50 -10.32
CA ASN A 124 -0.61 3.66 -11.48
C ASN A 124 -1.68 2.57 -11.61
N THR A 125 -2.04 1.92 -10.50
CA THR A 125 -3.15 0.95 -10.46
C THR A 125 -4.47 1.61 -10.82
N LEU A 126 -4.77 2.79 -10.27
CA LEU A 126 -6.00 3.53 -10.54
C LEU A 126 -6.14 3.85 -12.03
N ASN A 127 -5.08 4.33 -12.67
CA ASN A 127 -5.06 4.61 -14.10
C ASN A 127 -5.38 3.37 -14.93
N TYR A 128 -4.78 2.22 -14.58
CA TYR A 128 -5.05 0.95 -15.26
C TYR A 128 -6.51 0.50 -15.09
N VAL A 129 -7.04 0.52 -13.86
CA VAL A 129 -8.41 0.09 -13.57
C VAL A 129 -9.44 1.03 -14.21
N ALA A 130 -9.17 2.35 -14.22
CA ALA A 130 -10.01 3.33 -14.90
C ALA A 130 -10.05 3.10 -16.41
N ALA A 131 -8.90 2.83 -17.04
CA ALA A 131 -8.84 2.49 -18.45
C ALA A 131 -9.62 1.20 -18.77
N ALA A 132 -9.44 0.15 -17.95
CA ALA A 132 -10.17 -1.10 -18.10
C ALA A 132 -11.70 -0.90 -17.94
N SER A 133 -12.13 -0.07 -16.98
CA SER A 133 -13.55 0.27 -16.81
C SER A 133 -14.10 1.02 -18.02
N ALA A 134 -13.36 1.99 -18.57
CA ALA A 134 -13.81 2.74 -19.75
C ALA A 134 -13.97 1.85 -20.98
N VAL A 135 -13.05 0.90 -21.19
CA VAL A 135 -13.14 -0.09 -22.28
C VAL A 135 -14.38 -0.98 -22.11
N LYS A 136 -14.64 -1.47 -20.90
CA LYS A 136 -15.84 -2.28 -20.61
C LYS A 136 -17.12 -1.49 -20.89
N ASP A 137 -17.20 -0.25 -20.43
CA ASP A 137 -18.36 0.63 -20.64
C ASP A 137 -18.60 0.88 -22.14
N ALA A 138 -17.54 1.10 -22.93
CA ALA A 138 -17.64 1.32 -24.38
C ALA A 138 -18.13 0.08 -25.15
N LEU A 139 -17.64 -1.12 -24.80
CA LEU A 139 -18.08 -2.38 -25.44
C LEU A 139 -19.55 -2.70 -25.14
N GLN A 140 -19.99 -2.46 -23.90
CA GLN A 140 -21.39 -2.63 -23.52
C GLN A 140 -22.30 -1.67 -24.28
N TYR A 141 -21.88 -0.40 -24.44
CA TYR A 141 -22.63 0.58 -25.20
C TYR A 141 -22.81 0.16 -26.67
N SER A 142 -21.76 -0.34 -27.34
CA SER A 142 -21.87 -0.80 -28.74
C SER A 142 -22.83 -1.99 -28.92
N SER A 143 -22.89 -2.90 -27.95
CA SER A 143 -23.81 -4.05 -28.01
C SER A 143 -25.29 -3.67 -27.87
N SER A 144 -25.59 -2.51 -27.28
CA SER A 144 -26.96 -2.04 -27.11
C SER A 144 -27.48 -1.24 -28.31
N SER A 145 -26.61 -0.82 -29.23
CA SER A 145 -26.97 0.00 -30.41
C SER A 145 -27.21 -0.80 -31.70
N GLU A 146 -27.09 -2.13 -31.65
CA GLU A 146 -27.24 -3.04 -32.81
C GLU A 146 -28.59 -3.78 -32.88
N ASN A 147 -29.65 -3.30 -32.21
CA ASN A 147 -31.01 -3.86 -32.29
C ASN A 147 -32.06 -2.79 -32.63
#